data_AF-A0A9P4V015-F1
#
_entry.id   AF-A0A9P4V015-F1
#
_cell.length_a   1.000
_cell.length_b   1.000
_cell.length_c   1.000
_cell.angle_alpha   90.00
_cell.angle_beta   90.00
_cell.angle_gamma   90.00
#
_symmetry.space_group_name_H-M   'P 1'
#
loop_
_entity.id
_entity.type
_entity.pdbx_description
1 polymer ?
#
loop_
_entity_poly.entity_id
_entity_poly.type
_entity_poly.pdbx_seq_one_letter_code
_entity_poly.pdbx_strand_id
1 'polypeptide(L)'
;MAPSVPSPAENPHHELQQRVQNANRERQAIMHEIQEQQRRLEALNGAYKVATQNLELEAIACAKAECLSLAASVHSKLPQELRDAVYGYLLYECGLIEHWFHLNLRKSRSGVTLDISTMVGRYTVREYCYFLFPDFVGLDFAREVVATLYGQKPNTIVQVPELRQYLAMDVFNVGLLPGDYLRCLTIDLCVDYVAIKEERDCIVGAMESLRTIRLKNGFYLTINIDNVYFELNDKFPLRACLELMRDTCQVMRAAGASVKLVICDRRGKQQDVANFYELNTEDWQRWWSSTCIFPKGPDFDLED
;
A
#
# COMPACT_ATOMS: atom_id res chain seq x y z
N MET A 1 -8.46 92.59 -56.16
CA MET A 1 -8.90 91.75 -55.03
C MET A 1 -9.22 90.37 -55.59
N ALA A 2 -8.30 89.42 -55.43
CA ALA A 2 -8.50 88.04 -55.87
C ALA A 2 -9.14 87.23 -54.72
N PRO A 3 -10.17 86.41 -54.99
CA PRO A 3 -10.80 85.59 -53.95
C PRO A 3 -9.83 84.48 -53.53
N SER A 4 -9.57 84.38 -52.22
CA SER A 4 -8.74 83.30 -51.67
C SER A 4 -9.48 81.98 -51.87
N VAL A 5 -8.89 81.09 -52.66
CA VAL A 5 -9.37 79.72 -52.84
C VAL A 5 -9.36 79.04 -51.47
N PRO A 6 -10.49 78.52 -50.98
CA PRO A 6 -10.52 77.79 -49.72
C PRO A 6 -9.65 76.54 -49.88
N SER A 7 -8.63 76.43 -49.02
CA SER A 7 -7.78 75.26 -48.88
C SER A 7 -8.66 74.01 -48.80
N PRO A 8 -8.34 72.91 -49.52
CA PRO A 8 -9.13 71.70 -49.46
C PRO A 8 -9.18 71.25 -48.01
N ALA A 9 -10.35 71.36 -47.40
CA ALA A 9 -10.59 70.81 -46.07
C ALA A 9 -10.37 69.29 -46.21
N GLU A 10 -9.25 68.82 -45.67
CA GLU A 10 -8.90 67.41 -45.56
C GLU A 10 -10.13 66.66 -45.06
N ASN A 11 -10.59 65.67 -45.83
CA ASN A 11 -11.82 64.95 -45.53
C ASN A 11 -11.55 64.07 -44.30
N PRO A 12 -12.06 64.43 -43.10
CA PRO A 12 -11.70 63.75 -41.84
C PRO A 12 -12.10 62.27 -41.84
N HIS A 13 -13.04 61.89 -42.72
CA HIS A 13 -13.46 60.51 -42.90
C HIS A 13 -12.37 59.64 -43.55
N HIS A 14 -11.57 60.19 -44.47
CA HIS A 14 -10.50 59.45 -45.15
C HIS A 14 -9.34 59.14 -44.19
N GLU A 15 -8.94 60.13 -43.40
CA GLU A 15 -7.90 59.96 -42.37
C GLU A 15 -8.32 58.93 -41.32
N LEU A 16 -9.58 58.98 -40.88
CA LEU A 16 -10.10 58.00 -39.92
C LEU A 16 -10.07 56.58 -40.50
N GLN A 17 -10.49 56.39 -41.76
CA GLN A 17 -10.41 55.10 -42.43
C GLN A 17 -8.97 54.58 -42.52
N GLN A 18 -8.02 55.44 -42.88
CA GLN A 18 -6.60 55.08 -42.95
C GLN A 18 -6.06 54.68 -41.57
N ARG A 19 -6.42 55.41 -40.51
CA ARG A 19 -6.02 55.07 -39.12
C ARG A 19 -6.58 53.72 -38.69
N VAL A 20 -7.85 53.43 -39.00
CA VAL A 20 -8.47 52.14 -38.70
C VAL A 20 -7.79 51.00 -39.47
N GLN A 21 -7.46 51.22 -40.75
CA GLN A 21 -6.72 50.23 -41.53
C GLN A 21 -5.32 49.96 -40.97
N ASN A 22 -4.59 51.00 -40.58
CA ASN A 22 -3.27 50.86 -39.96
C ASN A 22 -3.36 50.12 -38.62
N ALA A 23 -4.31 50.49 -37.76
CA ALA A 23 -4.55 49.80 -36.49
C ALA A 23 -4.92 48.33 -36.68
N ASN A 24 -5.70 48.01 -37.73
CA ASN A 24 -6.03 46.61 -38.06
C ASN A 24 -4.81 45.81 -38.52
N ARG A 25 -3.91 46.41 -39.31
CA ARG A 25 -2.65 45.77 -39.71
C ARG A 25 -1.74 45.54 -38.51
N GLU A 26 -1.61 46.52 -37.64
CA GLU A 26 -0.86 46.41 -36.39
C GLU A 26 -1.43 45.32 -35.49
N ARG A 27 -2.76 45.26 -35.31
CA ARG A 27 -3.42 44.19 -34.57
C ARG A 27 -3.15 42.80 -35.16
N GLN A 28 -3.18 42.67 -36.49
CA GLN A 28 -2.87 41.40 -37.16
C GLN A 28 -1.41 40.98 -36.95
N ALA A 29 -0.47 41.93 -37.00
CA ALA A 29 0.94 41.68 -36.72
C ALA A 29 1.16 41.22 -35.26
N ILE A 30 0.55 41.89 -34.29
CA ILE A 30 0.62 41.51 -32.87
C ILE A 30 0.00 40.12 -32.64
N MET A 31 -1.14 39.81 -33.27
CA MET A 31 -1.74 38.48 -33.16
C MET A 31 -0.82 37.38 -33.71
N HIS A 32 -0.15 37.63 -34.84
CA HIS A 32 0.83 36.70 -35.39
C HIS A 32 2.01 36.50 -34.44
N GLU A 33 2.54 37.57 -33.85
CA GLU A 33 3.62 37.51 -32.87
C GLU A 33 3.21 36.72 -31.60
N ILE A 34 1.99 36.93 -31.08
CA ILE A 34 1.46 36.14 -29.95
C ILE A 34 1.40 34.65 -30.30
N GLN A 35 0.91 34.30 -31.49
CA GLN A 35 0.85 32.91 -31.94
C GLN A 35 2.24 32.29 -32.08
N GLU A 36 3.21 33.06 -32.59
CA GLU A 36 4.60 32.62 -32.70
C GLU A 36 5.23 32.38 -31.31
N GLN A 37 5.01 33.29 -30.36
CA GLN A 37 5.47 33.14 -28.99
C GLN A 37 4.83 31.94 -28.29
N GLN A 38 3.55 31.67 -28.52
CA GLN A 38 2.86 30.48 -27.99
C GLN A 38 3.47 29.19 -28.53
N ARG A 39 3.70 29.09 -29.84
CA ARG A 39 4.39 27.92 -30.44
C ARG A 39 5.80 27.74 -29.88
N ARG A 40 6.52 28.84 -29.66
CA ARG A 40 7.86 28.80 -29.05
C ARG A 40 7.81 28.30 -27.60
N LEU A 41 6.84 28.72 -26.81
CA LEU A 41 6.64 28.23 -25.44
C LEU A 41 6.28 26.74 -25.41
N GLU A 42 5.39 26.28 -26.29
CA GLU A 42 5.05 24.86 -26.42
C GLU A 42 6.27 24.02 -26.81
N ALA A 43 7.05 24.48 -27.79
CA ALA A 43 8.30 23.83 -28.18
C ALA A 43 9.32 23.78 -27.05
N LEU A 44 9.47 24.87 -26.29
CA LEU A 44 10.39 24.94 -25.15
C LEU A 44 9.93 24.03 -24.00
N ASN A 45 8.63 23.98 -23.71
CA ASN A 45 8.06 23.07 -22.72
C ASN A 45 8.26 21.60 -23.12
N GLY A 46 8.09 21.29 -24.42
CA GLY A 46 8.40 19.96 -24.96
C GLY A 46 9.87 19.60 -24.78
N ALA A 47 10.78 20.50 -25.16
CA ALA A 47 12.22 20.31 -24.99
C ALA A 47 12.63 20.16 -23.52
N TYR A 48 12.05 20.98 -22.62
CA TYR A 48 12.27 20.90 -21.18
C TYR A 48 11.85 19.54 -20.62
N LYS A 49 10.65 19.05 -20.98
CA LYS A 49 10.16 17.74 -20.53
C LYS A 49 11.09 16.60 -20.95
N VAL A 50 11.55 16.61 -22.20
CA VAL A 50 12.50 15.60 -22.71
C VAL A 50 13.84 15.69 -21.99
N ALA A 51 14.36 16.90 -21.77
CA ALA A 51 15.62 17.10 -21.05
C ALA A 51 15.54 16.60 -19.60
N THR A 52 14.45 16.91 -18.89
CA THR A 52 14.21 16.41 -17.53
C THR A 52 14.13 14.88 -17.49
N GLN A 53 13.41 14.25 -18.42
CA GLN A 53 13.32 12.79 -18.51
C GLN A 53 14.69 12.14 -18.76
N ASN A 54 15.51 12.72 -19.65
CA ASN A 54 16.85 12.22 -19.90
C ASN A 54 17.75 12.33 -18.67
N LEU A 55 17.70 13.47 -17.97
CA LEU A 55 18.46 13.68 -16.73
C LEU A 55 18.05 12.69 -15.63
N GLU A 56 16.75 12.43 -15.49
CA GLU A 56 16.22 11.42 -14.56
C GLU A 56 16.74 10.02 -14.90
N LEU A 57 16.74 9.63 -16.17
CA LEU A 57 17.26 8.32 -16.61
C LEU A 57 18.77 8.19 -16.33
N GLU A 58 19.55 9.23 -16.60
CA GLU A 58 20.98 9.26 -16.31
C GLU A 58 21.25 9.18 -14.80
N ALA A 59 20.50 9.95 -13.99
CA ALA A 59 20.60 9.90 -12.53
C ALA A 59 20.26 8.51 -11.98
N ILE A 60 19.21 7.87 -12.49
CA ILE A 60 18.82 6.49 -12.12
C ILE A 60 19.93 5.51 -12.50
N ALA A 61 20.53 5.64 -13.69
CA ALA A 61 21.61 4.76 -14.13
C ALA A 61 22.85 4.88 -13.22
N CYS A 62 23.24 6.10 -12.86
CA CYS A 62 24.33 6.36 -11.91
C CYS A 62 24.02 5.77 -10.52
N ALA A 63 22.82 6.03 -9.98
CA ALA A 63 22.40 5.49 -8.70
C ALA A 63 22.41 3.96 -8.67
N LYS A 64 21.91 3.30 -9.72
CA LYS A 64 21.98 1.84 -9.88
C LYS A 64 23.42 1.34 -9.83
N ALA A 65 24.33 1.98 -10.57
CA ALA A 65 25.74 1.56 -10.60
C ALA A 65 26.41 1.67 -9.23
N GLU A 66 26.16 2.76 -8.50
CA GLU A 66 26.71 2.96 -7.16
C GLU A 66 26.11 1.97 -6.14
N CYS A 67 24.78 1.79 -6.15
CA CYS A 67 24.11 0.82 -5.29
C CYS A 67 24.61 -0.61 -5.53
N LEU A 68 24.81 -1.02 -6.79
CA LEU A 68 25.34 -2.33 -7.13
C LEU A 68 26.75 -2.53 -6.57
N SER A 69 27.62 -1.54 -6.74
CA SER A 69 28.99 -1.58 -6.23
C SER A 69 29.04 -1.68 -4.69
N LEU A 70 28.20 -0.90 -4.02
CA LEU A 70 28.07 -0.93 -2.56
C LEU A 70 27.50 -2.27 -2.07
N ALA A 71 26.42 -2.75 -2.67
CA ALA A 71 25.78 -4.02 -2.32
C ALA A 71 26.74 -5.19 -2.49
N ALA A 72 27.48 -5.24 -3.60
CA ALA A 72 28.52 -6.25 -3.82
C ALA A 72 29.64 -6.18 -2.76
N SER A 73 30.04 -4.98 -2.37
CA SER A 73 31.04 -4.79 -1.30
C SER A 73 30.53 -5.24 0.06
N VAL A 74 29.28 -4.94 0.40
CA VAL A 74 28.62 -5.39 1.64
C VAL A 74 28.54 -6.90 1.67
N HIS A 75 28.06 -7.51 0.58
CA HIS A 75 27.88 -8.96 0.48
C HIS A 75 29.20 -9.73 0.60
N SER A 76 30.26 -9.26 -0.07
CA SER A 76 31.56 -9.92 -0.09
C SER A 76 32.42 -9.70 1.16
N LYS A 77 32.25 -8.57 1.87
CA LYS A 77 33.13 -8.19 2.99
C LYS A 77 32.51 -8.38 4.36
N LEU A 78 31.18 -8.33 4.49
CA LEU A 78 30.53 -8.48 5.78
C LEU A 78 30.07 -9.94 5.99
N PRO A 79 30.29 -10.52 7.18
CA PRO A 79 29.67 -11.79 7.55
C PRO A 79 28.15 -11.64 7.66
N GLN A 80 27.42 -12.76 7.58
CA GLN A 80 25.96 -12.79 7.52
C GLN A 80 25.32 -11.98 8.65
N GLU A 81 25.82 -12.13 9.87
CA GLU A 81 25.25 -11.50 11.07
C GLU A 81 25.28 -9.97 10.99
N LEU A 82 26.36 -9.41 10.42
CA LEU A 82 26.45 -7.96 10.19
C LEU A 82 25.56 -7.51 9.04
N ARG A 83 25.38 -8.35 8.01
CA ARG A 83 24.44 -8.05 6.92
C ARG A 83 23.00 -8.03 7.43
N ASP A 84 22.60 -9.02 8.23
CA ASP A 84 21.27 -9.08 8.84
C ASP A 84 20.97 -7.84 9.72
N ALA A 85 21.99 -7.32 10.42
CA ALA A 85 21.87 -6.08 11.18
C ALA A 85 21.68 -4.85 10.27
N VAL A 86 22.43 -4.76 9.17
CA VAL A 86 22.24 -3.72 8.14
C VAL A 86 20.84 -3.80 7.53
N TYR A 87 20.39 -5.00 7.17
CA TYR A 87 19.05 -5.22 6.61
C TYR A 87 17.97 -4.83 7.61
N GLY A 88 18.11 -5.21 8.88
CA GLY A 88 17.17 -4.80 9.93
C GLY A 88 17.08 -3.29 10.08
N TYR A 89 18.22 -2.59 10.01
CA TYR A 89 18.24 -1.12 10.04
C TYR A 89 17.52 -0.52 8.81
N LEU A 90 17.85 -0.97 7.59
CA LEU A 90 17.21 -0.49 6.36
C LEU A 90 15.69 -0.70 6.36
N LEU A 91 15.25 -1.87 6.84
CA LEU A 91 13.83 -2.23 6.92
C LEU A 91 13.08 -1.48 8.03
N TYR A 92 13.78 -1.11 9.11
CA TYR A 92 13.22 -0.28 10.18
C TYR A 92 12.98 1.16 9.71
N GLU A 93 13.98 1.77 9.07
CA GLU A 93 13.89 3.14 8.53
C GLU A 93 12.87 3.25 7.39
N CYS A 94 12.73 2.18 6.58
CA CYS A 94 11.71 2.10 5.53
C CYS A 94 10.32 1.72 6.12
N GLY A 95 9.84 2.47 7.10
CA GLY A 95 8.49 2.33 7.71
C GLY A 95 7.32 2.41 6.71
N LEU A 96 7.60 2.74 5.44
CA LEU A 96 6.67 2.74 4.32
C LEU A 96 6.40 1.35 3.73
N ILE A 97 7.21 0.34 4.03
CA ILE A 97 7.01 -1.02 3.49
C ILE A 97 5.64 -1.58 3.85
N GLU A 98 5.22 -1.44 5.11
CA GLU A 98 3.91 -1.95 5.58
C GLU A 98 2.76 -1.25 4.84
N HIS A 99 2.83 0.08 4.72
CA HIS A 99 1.83 0.85 3.99
C HIS A 99 1.74 0.43 2.51
N TRP A 100 2.89 0.19 1.87
CA TRP A 100 2.95 -0.21 0.48
C TRP A 100 2.41 -1.62 0.23
N PHE A 101 2.70 -2.57 1.12
CA PHE A 101 2.10 -3.91 1.02
C PHE A 101 0.57 -3.84 1.04
N HIS A 102 0.00 -3.08 1.98
CA HIS A 102 -1.45 -2.91 2.06
C HIS A 102 -2.04 -2.24 0.80
N LEU A 103 -1.34 -1.26 0.22
CA LEU A 103 -1.81 -0.60 -1.00
C LEU A 103 -1.80 -1.52 -2.23
N ASN A 104 -0.81 -2.41 -2.36
CA ASN A 104 -0.74 -3.30 -3.53
C ASN A 104 -1.71 -4.47 -3.44
N LEU A 105 -1.92 -5.04 -2.26
CA LEU A 105 -2.87 -6.14 -2.06
C LEU A 105 -4.31 -5.70 -2.35
N ARG A 106 -4.71 -4.50 -1.91
CA ARG A 106 -6.05 -3.95 -2.19
C ARG A 106 -6.35 -3.76 -3.68
N LYS A 107 -5.34 -3.46 -4.48
CA LYS A 107 -5.51 -3.13 -5.91
C LYS A 107 -5.61 -4.35 -6.81
N SER A 108 -5.02 -5.48 -6.42
CA SER A 108 -5.20 -6.76 -7.08
C SER A 108 -6.69 -7.13 -7.24
N ARG A 109 -7.55 -6.71 -6.28
CA ARG A 109 -9.00 -6.93 -6.33
C ARG A 109 -9.73 -6.14 -7.43
N SER A 110 -9.21 -5.00 -7.89
CA SER A 110 -9.91 -4.18 -8.90
C SER A 110 -9.64 -4.64 -10.34
N GLY A 111 -8.78 -5.64 -10.56
CA GLY A 111 -8.37 -6.07 -11.89
C GLY A 111 -7.57 -5.01 -12.67
N VAL A 112 -7.20 -3.91 -12.03
CA VAL A 112 -6.35 -2.88 -12.61
C VAL A 112 -4.90 -3.29 -12.39
N THR A 113 -4.28 -3.85 -13.42
CA THR A 113 -2.82 -4.00 -13.47
C THR A 113 -2.21 -2.61 -13.36
N LEU A 114 -1.66 -2.30 -12.20
CA LEU A 114 -0.98 -1.03 -11.99
C LEU A 114 0.35 -1.09 -12.72
N ASP A 115 0.49 -0.28 -13.77
CA ASP A 115 1.81 0.12 -14.21
C ASP A 115 2.43 0.90 -13.05
N ILE A 116 3.49 0.35 -12.44
CA ILE A 116 4.26 0.94 -11.33
C ILE A 116 4.65 2.39 -11.66
N SER A 117 4.71 2.76 -12.95
CA SER A 117 4.95 4.12 -13.43
C SER A 117 3.83 5.14 -13.15
N THR A 118 2.58 4.72 -12.92
CA THR A 118 1.43 5.64 -12.80
C THR A 118 1.14 6.09 -11.37
N MET A 119 1.74 5.45 -10.36
CA MET A 119 1.68 5.89 -8.95
C MET A 119 2.83 6.83 -8.54
N VAL A 120 3.60 7.32 -9.51
CA VAL A 120 4.80 8.19 -9.36
C VAL A 120 4.49 9.59 -8.78
N GLY A 121 3.25 9.86 -8.39
CA GLY A 121 2.83 11.22 -8.06
C GLY A 121 3.15 11.72 -6.65
N ARG A 122 3.28 10.87 -5.60
CA ARG A 122 3.43 11.40 -4.22
C ARG A 122 4.40 10.70 -3.28
N TYR A 123 4.51 9.38 -3.21
CA TYR A 123 5.52 8.67 -2.40
C TYR A 123 5.62 7.23 -2.90
N THR A 124 6.63 6.91 -3.71
CA THR A 124 6.83 5.52 -4.14
C THR A 124 7.82 4.83 -3.21
N VAL A 125 7.52 3.60 -2.76
CA VAL A 125 8.51 2.75 -2.07
C VAL A 125 9.76 2.54 -2.91
N ARG A 126 9.65 2.70 -4.23
CA ARG A 126 10.79 2.74 -5.14
C ARG A 126 11.76 3.87 -4.82
N GLU A 127 11.28 5.06 -4.44
CA GLU A 127 12.14 6.20 -4.09
C GLU A 127 12.91 6.01 -2.78
N TYR A 128 12.41 5.17 -1.87
CA TYR A 128 13.00 5.04 -0.54
C TYR A 128 13.69 3.69 -0.29
N CYS A 129 13.33 2.65 -1.06
CA CYS A 129 13.68 1.27 -0.70
C CYS A 129 14.25 0.51 -1.92
N TYR A 130 15.13 1.19 -2.66
CA TYR A 130 15.91 0.65 -3.79
C TYR A 130 16.62 -0.67 -3.46
N PHE A 131 16.99 -0.85 -2.19
CA PHE A 131 17.68 -2.04 -1.68
C PHE A 131 16.82 -3.33 -1.72
N LEU A 132 15.54 -3.24 -2.05
CA LEU A 132 14.66 -4.40 -2.28
C LEU A 132 14.62 -4.85 -3.75
N PHE A 133 15.16 -4.06 -4.68
CA PHE A 133 15.03 -4.31 -6.12
C PHE A 133 16.34 -4.85 -6.72
N PRO A 134 16.32 -6.03 -7.38
CA PRO A 134 17.52 -6.63 -7.99
C PRO A 134 18.25 -5.69 -8.96
N ASP A 135 17.52 -4.85 -9.66
CA ASP A 135 18.04 -3.82 -10.58
C ASP A 135 19.01 -2.81 -9.95
N PHE A 136 18.95 -2.62 -8.62
CA PHE A 136 19.76 -1.64 -7.89
C PHE A 136 20.86 -2.29 -7.05
N VAL A 137 20.63 -3.48 -6.50
CA VAL A 137 21.55 -4.10 -5.54
C VAL A 137 22.02 -5.50 -5.94
N GLY A 138 21.55 -6.02 -7.07
CA GLY A 138 21.79 -7.39 -7.50
C GLY A 138 20.82 -8.37 -6.83
N LEU A 139 20.60 -9.51 -7.50
CA LEU A 139 19.60 -10.49 -7.09
C LEU A 139 19.91 -11.10 -5.71
N ASP A 140 21.17 -11.46 -5.45
CA ASP A 140 21.55 -12.14 -4.20
C ASP A 140 21.34 -11.23 -2.98
N PHE A 141 21.75 -9.97 -3.07
CA PHE A 141 21.52 -8.98 -2.02
C PHE A 141 20.02 -8.74 -1.80
N ALA A 142 19.26 -8.51 -2.88
CA ALA A 142 17.82 -8.30 -2.79
C ALA A 142 17.11 -9.51 -2.15
N ARG A 143 17.51 -10.73 -2.50
CA ARG A 143 17.00 -11.97 -1.88
C ARG A 143 17.26 -12.02 -0.39
N GLU A 144 18.47 -11.73 0.07
CA GLU A 144 18.79 -11.75 1.51
C GLU A 144 17.98 -10.70 2.29
N VAL A 145 17.85 -9.49 1.75
CA VAL A 145 17.03 -8.44 2.36
C VAL A 145 15.57 -8.87 2.43
N VAL A 146 15.00 -9.36 1.33
CA VAL A 146 13.58 -9.75 1.27
C VAL A 146 13.30 -10.94 2.20
N ALA A 147 14.20 -11.91 2.28
CA ALA A 147 14.13 -13.00 3.24
C ALA A 147 14.11 -12.47 4.69
N THR A 148 14.95 -11.47 4.97
CA THR A 148 15.02 -10.78 6.26
C THR A 148 13.74 -10.02 6.57
N LEU A 149 13.19 -9.30 5.59
CA LEU A 149 11.91 -8.58 5.68
C LEU A 149 10.77 -9.51 6.08
N TYR A 150 10.63 -10.65 5.42
CA TYR A 150 9.60 -11.63 5.79
C TYR A 150 9.86 -12.28 7.16
N GLY A 151 11.11 -12.32 7.62
CA GLY A 151 11.50 -12.96 8.88
C GLY A 151 11.46 -12.07 10.14
N GLN A 152 11.67 -10.76 10.04
CA GLN A 152 12.01 -9.89 11.18
C GLN A 152 10.84 -9.19 11.88
N LYS A 153 9.61 -9.25 11.39
CA LYS A 153 8.47 -8.53 11.99
C LYS A 153 7.25 -9.45 12.20
N PRO A 154 6.32 -9.10 13.12
CA PRO A 154 4.94 -9.51 12.93
C PRO A 154 4.48 -8.93 11.59
N ASN A 155 4.22 -9.79 10.61
CA ASN A 155 3.59 -9.36 9.37
C ASN A 155 2.11 -9.22 9.68
N THR A 156 1.66 -7.99 9.92
CA THR A 156 0.24 -7.71 10.19
C THR A 156 -0.51 -7.63 8.87
N ILE A 157 -1.53 -8.46 8.74
CA ILE A 157 -2.43 -8.51 7.59
C ILE A 157 -3.80 -8.13 8.10
N VAL A 158 -4.25 -6.96 7.67
CA VAL A 158 -5.50 -6.34 8.14
C VAL A 158 -6.72 -6.95 7.43
N GLN A 159 -6.54 -7.64 6.31
CA GLN A 159 -7.64 -8.16 5.49
C GLN A 159 -7.39 -9.60 5.05
N VAL A 160 -8.28 -10.48 5.47
CA VAL A 160 -8.29 -11.94 5.22
C VAL A 160 -8.20 -12.34 3.76
N PRO A 161 -8.93 -11.69 2.84
CA PRO A 161 -8.87 -12.03 1.42
C PRO A 161 -7.48 -11.83 0.82
N GLU A 162 -6.66 -10.95 1.41
CA GLU A 162 -5.31 -10.64 0.95
C GLU A 162 -4.30 -11.68 1.43
N LEU A 163 -4.60 -12.45 2.48
CA LEU A 163 -3.68 -13.42 3.06
C LEU A 163 -3.23 -14.47 2.04
N ARG A 164 -4.17 -15.05 1.29
CA ARG A 164 -3.86 -16.06 0.28
C ARG A 164 -2.93 -15.51 -0.81
N GLN A 165 -3.23 -14.30 -1.30
CA GLN A 165 -2.40 -13.66 -2.33
C GLN A 165 -1.02 -13.31 -1.77
N TYR A 166 -0.97 -12.75 -0.56
CA TYR A 166 0.27 -12.43 0.11
C TYR A 166 1.17 -13.66 0.26
N LEU A 167 0.64 -14.78 0.75
CA LEU A 167 1.43 -16.00 0.93
C LEU A 167 1.95 -16.62 -0.37
N ALA A 168 1.25 -16.40 -1.48
CA ALA A 168 1.53 -17.05 -2.77
C ALA A 168 2.19 -16.14 -3.81
N MET A 169 2.39 -14.85 -3.53
CA MET A 169 2.91 -13.87 -4.48
C MET A 169 4.33 -13.45 -4.13
N ASP A 170 5.23 -13.56 -5.11
CA ASP A 170 6.56 -12.97 -5.05
C ASP A 170 6.49 -11.48 -5.41
N VAL A 171 6.19 -10.67 -4.40
CA VAL A 171 5.92 -9.24 -4.54
C VAL A 171 7.13 -8.47 -5.10
N PHE A 172 8.35 -8.95 -4.84
CA PHE A 172 9.59 -8.28 -5.25
C PHE A 172 10.24 -8.92 -6.48
N ASN A 173 9.63 -9.99 -7.02
CA ASN A 173 10.16 -10.76 -8.15
C ASN A 173 11.61 -11.24 -7.91
N VAL A 174 11.89 -11.71 -6.69
CA VAL A 174 13.21 -12.22 -6.25
C VAL A 174 13.23 -13.75 -6.09
N GLY A 175 12.18 -14.43 -6.51
CA GLY A 175 11.96 -15.86 -6.37
C GLY A 175 11.75 -16.30 -4.91
N LEU A 176 11.18 -15.44 -4.06
CA LEU A 176 10.88 -15.75 -2.66
C LEU A 176 9.40 -15.54 -2.37
N LEU A 177 8.77 -16.50 -1.68
CA LEU A 177 7.37 -16.41 -1.25
C LEU A 177 7.31 -16.09 0.25
N PRO A 178 6.45 -15.16 0.72
CA PRO A 178 6.32 -14.88 2.14
C PRO A 178 6.07 -16.13 2.98
N GLY A 179 5.21 -17.04 2.50
CA GLY A 179 4.87 -18.28 3.21
C GLY A 179 6.08 -19.16 3.60
N ASP A 180 7.18 -19.09 2.86
CA ASP A 180 8.41 -19.84 3.17
C ASP A 180 9.30 -19.12 4.18
N TYR A 181 9.08 -17.82 4.40
CA TYR A 181 9.96 -16.95 5.19
C TYR A 181 9.38 -16.51 6.53
N LEU A 182 8.05 -16.41 6.62
CA LEU A 182 7.34 -15.94 7.81
C LEU A 182 7.71 -16.73 9.07
N ARG A 183 7.95 -15.97 10.15
CA ARG A 183 8.06 -16.48 11.52
C ARG A 183 6.97 -15.93 12.43
N CYS A 184 6.40 -14.78 12.08
CA CYS A 184 5.35 -14.13 12.84
C CYS A 184 4.31 -13.56 11.88
N LEU A 185 3.04 -13.89 12.11
CA LEU A 185 1.91 -13.43 11.33
C LEU A 185 0.81 -12.94 12.27
N THR A 186 0.34 -11.72 12.03
CA THR A 186 -0.82 -11.17 12.73
C THR A 186 -1.95 -10.99 11.72
N ILE A 187 -3.15 -11.48 12.02
CA ILE A 187 -4.33 -11.34 11.17
C ILE A 187 -5.36 -10.53 11.94
N ASP A 188 -5.78 -9.39 11.41
CA ASP A 188 -6.91 -8.64 11.97
C ASP A 188 -8.19 -9.04 11.24
N LEU A 189 -9.21 -9.43 12.02
CA LEU A 189 -10.49 -9.95 11.56
C LEU A 189 -11.61 -9.09 12.11
N CYS A 190 -12.46 -8.55 11.25
CA CYS A 190 -13.71 -7.94 11.67
C CYS A 190 -14.80 -9.03 11.80
N VAL A 191 -15.49 -9.08 12.94
CA VAL A 191 -16.56 -10.08 13.18
C VAL A 191 -17.69 -9.97 12.16
N ASP A 192 -18.00 -8.75 11.71
CA ASP A 192 -19.10 -8.47 10.78
C ASP A 192 -18.92 -9.18 9.42
N TYR A 193 -17.66 -9.46 9.05
CA TYR A 193 -17.34 -10.19 7.82
C TYR A 193 -17.88 -11.61 7.80
N VAL A 194 -18.15 -12.22 8.95
CA VAL A 194 -18.71 -13.58 9.01
C VAL A 194 -20.20 -13.61 8.69
N ALA A 195 -20.91 -12.50 8.86
CA ALA A 195 -22.32 -12.40 8.50
C ALA A 195 -22.53 -12.30 6.98
N ILE A 196 -21.52 -11.86 6.23
CA ILE A 196 -21.54 -11.72 4.78
C ILE A 196 -20.96 -12.99 4.16
N LYS A 197 -21.71 -13.68 3.31
CA LYS A 197 -21.32 -14.98 2.76
C LYS A 197 -19.98 -14.92 2.01
N GLU A 198 -19.79 -13.91 1.17
CA GLU A 198 -18.60 -13.75 0.33
C GLU A 198 -17.34 -13.52 1.18
N GLU A 199 -17.46 -12.73 2.25
CA GLU A 199 -16.35 -12.48 3.17
C GLU A 199 -16.07 -13.69 4.07
N ARG A 200 -17.12 -14.43 4.49
CA ARG A 200 -16.97 -15.73 5.15
C ARG A 200 -16.19 -16.72 4.28
N ASP A 201 -16.51 -16.83 2.99
CA ASP A 201 -15.79 -17.71 2.07
C ASP A 201 -14.32 -17.27 1.91
N CYS A 202 -14.04 -15.96 1.94
CA CYS A 202 -12.67 -15.44 1.97
C CYS A 202 -11.93 -15.83 3.26
N ILE A 203 -12.60 -15.79 4.42
CA ILE A 203 -12.05 -16.25 5.69
C ILE A 203 -11.67 -17.73 5.61
N VAL A 204 -12.56 -18.57 5.09
CA VAL A 204 -12.29 -20.00 4.91
C VAL A 204 -11.06 -20.20 4.02
N GLY A 205 -11.01 -19.57 2.84
CA GLY A 205 -9.87 -19.73 1.92
C GLY A 205 -8.54 -19.23 2.50
N ALA A 206 -8.56 -18.19 3.34
CA ALA A 206 -7.38 -17.72 4.05
C ALA A 206 -6.93 -18.71 5.14
N MET A 207 -7.87 -19.25 5.91
CA MET A 207 -7.61 -20.28 6.91
C MET A 207 -7.08 -21.57 6.29
N GLU A 208 -7.51 -21.93 5.08
CA GLU A 208 -6.93 -23.03 4.31
C GLU A 208 -5.49 -22.72 3.87
N SER A 209 -5.24 -21.48 3.43
CA SER A 209 -3.90 -21.04 3.00
C SER A 209 -2.90 -21.08 4.15
N LEU A 210 -3.32 -20.76 5.38
CA LEU A 210 -2.46 -20.91 6.57
C LEU A 210 -1.95 -22.33 6.77
N ARG A 211 -2.75 -23.35 6.44
CA ARG A 211 -2.35 -24.77 6.57
C ARG A 211 -1.24 -25.16 5.61
N THR A 212 -1.08 -24.41 4.53
CA THR A 212 -0.02 -24.65 3.54
C THR A 212 1.32 -24.00 3.91
N ILE A 213 1.34 -23.14 4.94
CA ILE A 213 2.58 -22.49 5.38
C ILE A 213 3.51 -23.55 5.96
N ARG A 214 4.75 -23.55 5.46
CA ARG A 214 5.81 -24.37 6.04
C ARG A 214 6.22 -23.80 7.38
N LEU A 215 5.77 -24.44 8.46
CA LEU A 215 6.06 -23.96 9.80
C LEU A 215 7.55 -24.03 10.11
N LYS A 216 8.02 -22.98 10.78
CA LYS A 216 9.38 -22.87 11.30
C LYS A 216 9.34 -23.04 12.81
N ASN A 217 10.46 -23.46 13.38
CA ASN A 217 10.62 -23.46 14.83
C ASN A 217 10.36 -22.05 15.39
N GLY A 218 9.39 -21.97 16.31
CA GLY A 218 8.97 -20.70 16.91
C GLY A 218 8.02 -19.87 16.04
N PHE A 219 7.33 -20.45 15.04
CA PHE A 219 6.30 -19.72 14.30
C PHE A 219 5.20 -19.23 15.24
N TYR A 220 4.86 -17.95 15.14
CA TYR A 220 3.87 -17.27 15.96
C TYR A 220 2.73 -16.72 15.11
N LEU A 221 1.51 -17.15 15.39
CA LEU A 221 0.30 -16.65 14.75
C LEU A 221 -0.53 -15.89 15.77
N THR A 222 -0.81 -14.62 15.52
CA THR A 222 -1.81 -13.85 16.25
C THR A 222 -3.01 -13.62 15.36
N ILE A 223 -4.21 -13.88 15.86
CA ILE A 223 -5.44 -13.49 15.19
C ILE A 223 -6.17 -12.53 16.12
N ASN A 224 -6.27 -11.27 15.71
CA ASN A 224 -7.03 -10.25 16.41
C ASN A 224 -8.43 -10.21 15.82
N ILE A 225 -9.44 -10.39 16.64
CA ILE A 225 -10.84 -10.29 16.26
C ILE A 225 -11.35 -8.97 16.82
N ASP A 226 -11.62 -8.03 15.91
CA ASP A 226 -12.15 -6.73 16.24
C ASP A 226 -13.68 -6.76 16.32
N ASN A 227 -14.20 -6.37 17.47
CA ASN A 227 -15.63 -6.39 17.79
C ASN A 227 -16.22 -4.97 17.84
N VAL A 228 -15.90 -4.15 16.84
CA VAL A 228 -16.25 -2.71 16.80
C VAL A 228 -17.75 -2.46 16.80
N TYR A 229 -18.58 -3.34 16.22
CA TYR A 229 -19.97 -3.00 15.89
C TYR A 229 -21.05 -3.82 16.61
N PHE A 230 -20.74 -4.83 17.42
CA PHE A 230 -21.78 -5.55 18.18
C PHE A 230 -22.20 -4.81 19.45
N GLU A 231 -23.20 -3.92 19.29
CA GLU A 231 -24.06 -3.41 20.37
C GLU A 231 -25.29 -4.30 20.56
N LEU A 232 -25.58 -5.15 19.58
CA LEU A 232 -26.75 -5.99 19.55
C LEU A 232 -26.43 -7.31 20.25
N ASN A 233 -27.36 -7.79 21.08
CA ASN A 233 -27.31 -9.05 21.84
C ASN A 233 -27.04 -10.33 21.02
N ASP A 234 -26.73 -10.21 19.74
CA ASP A 234 -26.51 -11.33 18.84
C ASP A 234 -25.07 -11.83 18.94
N LYS A 235 -24.86 -12.74 19.89
CA LYS A 235 -23.61 -13.49 20.08
C LYS A 235 -23.24 -14.34 18.85
N PHE A 236 -24.13 -14.52 17.89
CA PHE A 236 -23.95 -15.47 16.78
C PHE A 236 -22.69 -15.22 15.92
N PRO A 237 -22.35 -14.00 15.50
CA PRO A 237 -21.28 -13.79 14.51
C PRO A 237 -19.88 -14.03 15.07
N LEU A 238 -19.62 -13.67 16.33
CA LEU A 238 -18.36 -13.98 16.99
C LEU A 238 -18.19 -15.50 17.16
N ARG A 239 -19.25 -16.21 17.55
CA ARG A 239 -19.23 -17.67 17.65
C ARG A 239 -18.89 -18.32 16.31
N ALA A 240 -19.60 -17.90 15.24
CA ALA A 240 -19.36 -18.41 13.90
C ALA A 240 -17.92 -18.13 13.45
N CYS A 241 -17.38 -16.95 13.74
CA CYS A 241 -15.98 -16.59 13.46
C CYS A 241 -15.00 -17.56 14.11
N LEU A 242 -15.16 -17.79 15.41
CA LEU A 242 -14.30 -18.68 16.19
C LEU A 242 -14.42 -20.14 15.72
N GLU A 243 -15.63 -20.60 15.38
CA GLU A 243 -15.87 -21.94 14.84
C GLU A 243 -15.16 -22.13 13.48
N LEU A 244 -15.15 -21.12 12.60
CA LEU A 244 -14.47 -21.19 11.30
C LEU A 244 -12.96 -21.36 11.43
N MET A 245 -12.34 -20.75 12.44
CA MET A 245 -10.89 -20.76 12.59
C MET A 245 -10.37 -21.91 13.44
N ARG A 246 -11.24 -22.55 14.22
CA ARG A 246 -10.87 -23.57 15.22
C ARG A 246 -10.00 -24.67 14.66
N ASP A 247 -10.44 -25.32 13.59
CA ASP A 247 -9.74 -26.45 12.99
C ASP A 247 -8.35 -26.03 12.50
N THR A 248 -8.24 -24.88 11.82
CA THR A 248 -6.94 -24.36 11.37
C THR A 248 -6.02 -24.04 12.56
N CYS A 249 -6.52 -23.38 13.60
CA CYS A 249 -5.73 -23.08 14.80
C CYS A 249 -5.22 -24.36 15.49
N GLN A 250 -6.05 -25.40 15.58
CA GLN A 250 -5.67 -26.69 16.15
C GLN A 250 -4.60 -27.39 15.30
N VAL A 251 -4.77 -27.43 13.98
CA VAL A 251 -3.78 -27.99 13.03
C VAL A 251 -2.44 -27.25 13.15
N MET A 252 -2.47 -25.92 13.17
CA MET A 252 -1.28 -25.08 13.32
C MET A 252 -0.53 -25.37 14.64
N ARG A 253 -1.25 -25.46 15.76
CA ARG A 253 -0.67 -25.83 17.06
C ARG A 253 -0.09 -27.23 17.06
N ALA A 254 -0.81 -28.20 16.51
CA ALA A 254 -0.35 -29.59 16.41
C ALA A 254 0.95 -29.70 15.59
N ALA A 255 1.13 -28.81 14.62
CA ALA A 255 2.35 -28.70 13.83
C ALA A 255 3.45 -27.83 14.49
N GLY A 256 3.25 -27.36 15.72
CA GLY A 256 4.26 -26.67 16.54
C GLY A 256 4.21 -25.14 16.52
N ALA A 257 3.19 -24.52 15.91
CA ALA A 257 3.01 -23.08 15.98
C ALA A 257 2.48 -22.63 17.35
N SER A 258 2.93 -21.47 17.80
CA SER A 258 2.31 -20.76 18.91
C SER A 258 1.19 -19.86 18.37
N VAL A 259 -0.05 -20.19 18.73
CA VAL A 259 -1.26 -19.51 18.20
C VAL A 259 -1.95 -18.74 19.32
N LYS A 260 -1.96 -17.41 19.18
CA LYS A 260 -2.68 -16.47 20.04
C LYS A 260 -3.94 -15.98 19.33
N LEU A 261 -5.05 -15.93 20.06
CA LEU A 261 -6.32 -15.42 19.57
C LEU A 261 -6.76 -14.31 20.50
N VAL A 262 -6.91 -13.10 20.00
CA VAL A 262 -7.23 -11.92 20.80
C VAL A 262 -8.57 -11.39 20.35
N ILE A 263 -9.50 -11.23 21.28
CA ILE A 263 -10.73 -10.46 21.02
C ILE A 263 -10.52 -9.06 21.56
N CYS A 264 -10.69 -8.07 20.69
CA CYS A 264 -10.65 -6.65 21.03
C CYS A 264 -12.08 -6.15 21.21
N ASP A 265 -12.37 -5.54 22.35
CA ASP A 265 -13.64 -4.84 22.58
C ASP A 265 -13.59 -3.40 22.06
N ARG A 266 -14.75 -2.73 22.05
CA ARG A 266 -14.88 -1.33 21.62
C ARG A 266 -14.09 -0.33 22.48
N ARG A 267 -13.70 -0.72 23.69
CA ARG A 267 -12.87 0.08 24.60
C ARG A 267 -11.38 -0.21 24.40
N GLY A 268 -11.03 -1.05 23.43
CA GLY A 268 -9.66 -1.49 23.15
C GLY A 268 -9.14 -2.53 24.16
N LYS A 269 -10.01 -3.06 25.04
CA LYS A 269 -9.60 -4.14 25.95
C LYS A 269 -9.43 -5.42 25.15
N GLN A 270 -8.25 -6.02 25.34
CA GLN A 270 -7.88 -7.26 24.69
C GLN A 270 -8.08 -8.43 25.65
N GLN A 271 -8.71 -9.50 25.16
CA GLN A 271 -8.80 -10.77 25.87
C GLN A 271 -8.16 -11.86 25.03
N ASP A 272 -7.18 -12.55 25.61
CA ASP A 272 -6.64 -13.77 25.02
C ASP A 272 -7.60 -14.93 25.26
N VAL A 273 -8.03 -15.51 24.16
CA VAL A 273 -9.06 -16.53 24.07
C VAL A 273 -8.50 -17.82 23.42
N ALA A 274 -7.17 -17.92 23.35
CA ALA A 274 -6.42 -19.03 22.80
C ALA A 274 -6.73 -20.38 23.47
N ASN A 275 -6.98 -20.39 24.77
CA ASN A 275 -7.25 -21.64 25.51
C ASN A 275 -8.57 -22.30 25.08
N PHE A 276 -9.44 -21.60 24.36
CA PHE A 276 -10.71 -22.18 23.97
C PHE A 276 -10.63 -23.25 22.89
N TYR A 277 -9.56 -23.24 22.10
CA TYR A 277 -9.37 -24.28 21.10
C TYR A 277 -8.96 -25.63 21.71
N GLU A 278 -8.64 -25.66 23.01
CA GLU A 278 -8.35 -26.88 23.76
C GLU A 278 -9.60 -27.48 24.42
N LEU A 279 -10.70 -26.71 24.50
CA LEU A 279 -11.96 -27.24 24.98
C LEU A 279 -12.49 -28.29 24.00
N ASN A 280 -13.14 -29.33 24.51
CA ASN A 280 -13.96 -30.21 23.67
C ASN A 280 -15.23 -29.47 23.21
N THR A 281 -16.04 -30.10 22.36
CA THR A 281 -17.26 -29.46 21.83
C THR A 281 -18.27 -29.10 22.92
N GLU A 282 -18.43 -29.93 23.95
CA GLU A 282 -19.38 -29.69 25.04
C GLU A 282 -18.96 -28.51 25.93
N ASP A 283 -17.69 -28.50 26.34
CA ASP A 283 -17.13 -27.43 27.18
C ASP A 283 -17.07 -26.11 26.41
N TRP A 284 -16.89 -26.16 25.09
CA TRP A 284 -17.05 -24.99 24.22
C TRP A 284 -18.49 -24.43 24.25
N GLN A 285 -19.52 -25.28 24.12
CA GLN A 285 -20.92 -24.84 24.24
C GLN A 285 -21.22 -24.26 25.63
N ARG A 286 -20.71 -24.91 26.69
CA ARG A 286 -20.88 -24.43 28.07
C ARG A 286 -20.19 -23.10 28.28
N TRP A 287 -18.96 -22.97 27.84
CA TRP A 287 -18.18 -21.73 27.92
C TRP A 287 -18.89 -20.59 27.19
N TRP A 288 -19.40 -20.83 25.99
CA TRP A 288 -20.15 -19.82 25.24
C TRP A 288 -21.40 -19.35 25.98
N SER A 289 -22.09 -20.29 26.63
CA SER A 289 -23.31 -20.04 27.39
C SER A 289 -23.03 -19.28 28.69
N SER A 290 -21.91 -19.56 29.37
CA SER A 290 -21.53 -18.95 30.65
C SER A 290 -20.77 -17.63 30.50
N THR A 291 -20.09 -17.43 29.38
CA THR A 291 -19.25 -16.25 29.18
C THR A 291 -20.10 -15.14 28.57
N CYS A 292 -20.53 -14.22 29.44
CA CYS A 292 -20.77 -12.85 29.03
C CYS A 292 -19.40 -12.25 28.73
N ILE A 293 -18.92 -12.37 27.49
CA ILE A 293 -17.56 -11.98 27.08
C ILE A 293 -17.26 -10.51 27.48
N PHE A 294 -18.30 -9.70 27.68
CA PHE A 294 -18.22 -8.48 28.47
C PHE A 294 -19.38 -8.47 29.47
N PRO A 295 -19.15 -8.28 30.79
CA PRO A 295 -20.24 -7.90 31.67
C PRO A 295 -20.88 -6.65 31.06
N LYS A 296 -22.21 -6.56 31.04
CA LYS A 296 -22.89 -5.31 30.71
C LYS A 296 -22.16 -4.22 31.50
N GLY A 297 -21.56 -3.26 30.81
CA GLY A 297 -21.04 -2.08 31.49
C GLY A 297 -22.18 -1.49 32.32
N PRO A 298 -21.89 -0.72 33.40
CA PRO A 298 -22.94 0.02 34.08
C PRO A 298 -23.76 0.70 32.99
N ASP A 299 -25.06 0.42 32.96
CA ASP A 299 -25.97 0.98 31.97
C ASP A 299 -25.67 2.47 31.94
N PHE A 300 -25.14 2.96 30.81
CA PHE A 300 -25.11 4.39 30.58
C PHE A 300 -26.57 4.73 30.39
N ASP A 301 -27.23 5.09 31.49
CA ASP A 301 -28.47 5.84 31.47
C ASP A 301 -28.14 7.13 30.71
N LEU A 302 -28.33 7.07 29.38
CA LEU A 302 -28.49 8.24 28.53
C LEU A 302 -29.88 8.80 28.84
N GLU A 303 -30.08 9.24 30.08
CA GLU A 303 -31.12 10.21 30.41
C GLU A 303 -30.51 11.60 30.12
N ASP A 304 -30.97 12.17 28.99
CA ASP A 304 -30.89 13.56 28.51
C ASP A 304 -29.52 14.27 28.36
#